data_AF-A0A931Z550-F1
#
_entry.id   AF-A0A931Z550-F1
#
_cell.length_a   1.000
_cell.length_b   1.000
_cell.length_c   1.000
_cell.angle_alpha   90.00
_cell.angle_beta   90.00
_cell.angle_gamma   90.00
#
_symmetry.space_group_name_H-M   'P 1'
#
loop_
_entity.id
_entity.type
_entity.pdbx_description
1 polymer ?
#
loop_
_entity_poly.entity_id
_entity_poly.type
_entity_poly.pdbx_seq_one_letter_code
_entity_poly.pdbx_strand_id
1 'polypeptide(L)'
;CEIGCDRRLVPGETAVQVLAERDAALTGLAVEHDSQYLAPPLPPGSSAALHAWMQPAFAAAGLDGGATGAAYATNASHYAAAGAPVLVLGPGDIAQAHTKDEWLDRRELAKATALYGALLRLP
;
A
#
# COMPACT_ATOMS: atom_id res chain seq x y z
N CYS A 1 -4.82 -21.87 -23.92
CA CYS A 1 -4.38 -20.47 -23.85
C CYS A 1 -4.54 -20.03 -22.40
N GLU A 2 -3.61 -19.26 -21.87
CA GLU A 2 -3.64 -18.76 -20.49
C GLU A 2 -3.51 -17.24 -20.54
N ILE A 3 -4.24 -16.55 -19.65
CA ILE A 3 -4.13 -15.11 -19.48
C ILE A 3 -3.93 -14.79 -18.00
N GLY A 4 -2.95 -13.94 -17.70
CA GLY A 4 -2.76 -13.36 -16.38
C GLY A 4 -3.43 -11.99 -16.30
N CYS A 5 -4.30 -11.79 -15.31
CA CYS A 5 -4.98 -10.52 -15.06
C CYS A 5 -4.68 -10.02 -13.65
N ASP A 6 -4.18 -8.80 -13.52
CA ASP A 6 -4.04 -8.08 -12.25
C ASP A 6 -4.93 -6.84 -12.29
N ARG A 7 -5.67 -6.60 -11.20
CA ARG A 7 -6.49 -5.40 -11.02
C ARG A 7 -6.32 -4.88 -9.61
N ARG A 8 -6.20 -3.55 -9.50
CA ARG A 8 -6.23 -2.83 -8.23
C ARG A 8 -7.64 -2.34 -7.97
N LEU A 9 -8.17 -2.62 -6.78
CA LEU A 9 -9.45 -2.07 -6.34
C LEU A 9 -9.27 -0.59 -6.01
N VAL A 10 -10.21 0.25 -6.44
CA VAL A 10 -10.26 1.66 -6.05
C VAL A 10 -11.16 1.87 -4.82
N PRO A 11 -11.05 2.99 -4.09
CA PRO A 11 -11.94 3.27 -2.97
C PRO A 11 -13.42 3.15 -3.36
N GLY A 12 -14.16 2.31 -2.62
CA GLY A 12 -15.57 2.00 -2.87
C GLY A 12 -15.83 0.70 -3.62
N GLU A 13 -14.81 0.07 -4.21
CA GLU A 13 -14.93 -1.27 -4.80
C GLU A 13 -14.67 -2.38 -3.79
N THR A 14 -15.29 -3.53 -4.02
CA THR A 14 -15.04 -4.78 -3.31
C THR A 14 -14.57 -5.87 -4.27
N ALA A 15 -13.78 -6.82 -3.76
CA ALA A 15 -13.37 -7.98 -4.54
C ALA A 15 -14.58 -8.77 -5.08
N VAL A 16 -15.65 -8.86 -4.29
CA VAL A 16 -16.90 -9.54 -4.70
C VAL A 16 -17.53 -8.89 -5.93
N GLN A 17 -17.63 -7.56 -5.96
CA GLN A 17 -18.17 -6.83 -7.12
C GLN A 17 -17.31 -7.07 -8.37
N VAL A 18 -16.00 -6.94 -8.24
CA VAL A 18 -15.08 -7.08 -9.39
C VAL A 18 -15.04 -8.52 -9.92
N LEU A 19 -15.11 -9.52 -9.04
CA LEU A 19 -15.20 -10.92 -9.46
C LEU A 19 -16.54 -11.22 -10.15
N ALA A 20 -17.65 -10.66 -9.68
CA ALA A 20 -18.93 -10.79 -10.35
C ALA A 20 -18.94 -10.16 -11.75
N GLU A 21 -18.29 -8.99 -11.91
CA GLU A 21 -18.12 -8.35 -13.22
C GLU A 21 -17.27 -9.19 -14.17
N ARG A 22 -16.16 -9.77 -13.66
CA ARG A 22 -15.33 -10.71 -14.42
C ARG A 22 -16.14 -11.92 -14.89
N ASP A 23 -16.89 -12.55 -13.99
CA ASP A 23 -17.65 -13.76 -14.29
C ASP A 23 -18.74 -13.46 -15.32
N ALA A 24 -19.42 -12.31 -15.21
CA ALA A 24 -20.37 -11.84 -16.21
C ALA A 24 -19.71 -11.67 -17.59
N ALA A 25 -18.51 -11.07 -17.65
CA ALA A 25 -17.78 -10.88 -18.90
C ALA A 25 -17.29 -12.20 -19.55
N LEU A 26 -17.14 -13.27 -18.77
CA LEU A 26 -16.71 -14.59 -19.23
C LEU A 26 -17.88 -15.54 -19.54
N THR A 27 -19.13 -15.07 -19.42
CA THR A 27 -20.33 -15.89 -19.66
C THR A 27 -20.29 -16.58 -21.02
N GLY A 28 -20.46 -17.91 -21.03
CA GLY A 28 -20.48 -18.73 -22.25
C GLY A 28 -19.09 -19.25 -22.69
N LEU A 29 -18.03 -18.90 -21.97
CA LEU A 29 -16.69 -19.45 -22.18
C LEU A 29 -16.41 -20.58 -21.18
N ALA A 30 -15.74 -21.65 -21.63
CA ALA A 30 -15.19 -22.66 -20.75
C ALA A 30 -13.86 -22.14 -20.16
N VAL A 31 -13.89 -21.72 -18.90
CA VAL A 31 -12.74 -21.15 -18.19
C VAL A 31 -12.51 -21.90 -16.87
N GLU A 32 -11.24 -22.05 -16.51
CA GLU A 32 -10.80 -22.49 -15.18
C GLU A 32 -10.08 -21.31 -14.53
N HIS A 33 -10.27 -21.15 -13.22
CA HIS A 33 -9.58 -20.11 -12.45
C HIS A 33 -8.57 -20.76 -11.52
N ASP A 34 -7.32 -20.37 -11.65
CA ASP A 34 -6.29 -20.65 -10.66
C ASP A 34 -6.57 -19.93 -9.33
N SER A 35 -5.73 -20.22 -8.34
CA SER A 35 -5.77 -19.54 -7.04
C SER A 35 -5.65 -18.03 -7.20
N GLN A 36 -6.69 -17.32 -6.76
CA GLN A 36 -6.74 -15.86 -6.83
C GLN A 36 -6.08 -15.26 -5.59
N TYR A 37 -5.16 -14.33 -5.80
CA TYR A 37 -4.66 -13.50 -4.73
C TYR A 37 -5.55 -12.27 -4.56
N LEU A 38 -6.27 -12.21 -3.44
CA LEU A 38 -7.15 -11.10 -3.10
C LEU A 38 -6.58 -10.37 -1.89
N ALA A 39 -6.29 -9.09 -2.05
CA ALA A 39 -5.90 -8.21 -0.96
C ALA A 39 -6.96 -7.12 -0.76
N PRO A 40 -7.36 -6.81 0.49
CA PRO A 40 -8.21 -5.67 0.75
C PRO A 40 -7.48 -4.37 0.38
N PRO A 41 -8.21 -3.27 0.07
CA PRO A 41 -7.60 -1.96 -0.03
C PRO A 41 -7.14 -1.49 1.36
N LEU A 42 -6.15 -0.59 1.40
CA LEU A 42 -5.85 0.17 2.62
C LEU A 42 -6.78 1.40 2.66
N PRO A 43 -7.78 1.47 3.57
CA PRO A 43 -8.76 2.54 3.53
C PRO A 43 -8.11 3.90 3.87
N PRO A 44 -8.46 4.98 3.15
CA PRO A 44 -8.05 6.33 3.52
C PRO A 44 -8.51 6.63 4.95
N GLY A 45 -7.61 7.16 5.77
CA GLY A 45 -7.95 7.60 7.13
C GLY A 45 -8.11 6.50 8.18
N SER A 46 -7.92 5.22 7.84
CA SER A 46 -7.89 4.09 8.81
C SER A 46 -6.92 4.32 9.96
N SER A 47 -5.92 5.18 9.73
CA SER A 47 -4.84 5.48 10.66
C SER A 47 -4.67 6.96 10.91
N ALA A 48 -5.75 7.75 10.82
CA ALA A 48 -5.69 9.21 10.97
C ALA A 48 -5.11 9.65 12.33
N ALA A 49 -5.45 8.95 13.42
CA ALA A 49 -4.89 9.24 14.74
C ALA A 49 -3.39 8.95 14.81
N LEU A 50 -2.95 7.80 14.27
CA LEU A 50 -1.53 7.46 14.17
C LEU A 50 -0.78 8.48 13.29
N HIS A 51 -1.36 8.85 12.16
CA HIS A 51 -0.80 9.83 11.23
C HIS A 51 -0.62 11.20 11.88
N ALA A 52 -1.62 11.66 12.65
CA ALA A 52 -1.56 12.89 13.43
C ALA A 52 -0.48 12.83 14.52
N TRP A 53 -0.35 11.70 15.21
CA TRP A 53 0.68 11.50 16.24
C TRP A 53 2.11 11.58 15.66
N MET A 54 2.32 11.17 14.41
CA MET A 54 3.63 11.22 13.74
C MET A 54 4.03 12.62 13.23
N GLN A 55 3.08 13.56 13.09
CA GLN A 55 3.32 14.87 12.48
C GLN A 55 4.49 15.67 13.10
N PRO A 56 4.67 15.72 14.42
CA PRO A 56 5.79 16.44 15.02
C PRO A 56 7.16 15.90 14.58
N ALA A 57 7.28 14.59 14.37
CA ALA A 57 8.53 13.98 13.91
C ALA A 57 8.82 14.32 12.43
N PHE A 58 7.80 14.33 11.57
CA PHE A 58 7.95 14.79 10.19
C PHE A 58 8.36 16.26 10.12
N ALA A 59 7.69 17.12 10.89
CA ALA A 59 8.00 18.54 10.97
C ALA A 59 9.43 18.81 11.46
N ALA A 60 9.87 18.13 12.52
CA ALA A 60 11.24 18.24 13.04
C ALA A 60 12.29 17.75 12.04
N ALA A 61 11.95 16.79 11.19
CA ALA A 61 12.80 16.30 10.11
C ALA A 61 12.75 17.16 8.83
N GLY A 62 11.91 18.21 8.79
CA GLY A 62 11.69 19.04 7.61
C GLY A 62 11.05 18.28 6.44
N LEU A 63 10.24 17.26 6.74
CA LEU A 63 9.54 16.43 5.77
C LEU A 63 8.08 16.86 5.62
N ASP A 64 7.55 16.75 4.41
CA ASP A 64 6.11 16.81 4.19
C ASP A 64 5.47 15.52 4.74
N GLY A 65 4.66 15.68 5.78
CA GLY A 65 3.93 14.59 6.42
C GLY A 65 2.58 14.29 5.75
N GLY A 66 2.27 14.84 4.57
CA GLY A 66 1.03 14.59 3.84
C GLY A 66 0.83 13.12 3.47
N ALA A 67 -0.39 12.61 3.64
CA ALA A 67 -0.75 11.26 3.21
C ALA A 67 -1.20 11.25 1.75
N THR A 68 -0.66 10.34 0.95
CA THR A 68 -1.04 10.15 -0.46
C THR A 68 -1.49 8.71 -0.72
N GLY A 69 -2.30 8.53 -1.76
CA GLY A 69 -2.62 7.20 -2.28
C GLY A 69 -1.43 6.60 -3.04
N ALA A 70 -1.37 5.27 -3.08
CA ALA A 70 -0.36 4.51 -3.80
C ALA A 70 -1.01 3.43 -4.65
N ALA A 71 -0.58 3.30 -5.92
CA ALA A 71 -1.12 2.31 -6.86
C ALA A 71 -0.47 0.91 -6.73
N TYR A 72 0.12 0.61 -5.57
CA TYR A 72 0.78 -0.66 -5.25
C TYR A 72 0.17 -1.28 -3.99
N ALA A 73 0.32 -2.60 -3.86
CA ALA A 73 -0.13 -3.34 -2.68
C ALA A 73 0.95 -3.40 -1.60
N THR A 74 0.55 -3.46 -0.33
CA THR A 74 1.43 -3.71 0.81
C THR A 74 0.72 -4.58 1.84
N ASN A 75 1.47 -5.17 2.79
CA ASN A 75 0.86 -5.91 3.90
C ASN A 75 0.01 -5.02 4.83
N ALA A 76 0.14 -3.69 4.73
CA ALA A 76 -0.61 -2.75 5.56
C ALA A 76 -2.12 -2.92 5.41
N SER A 77 -2.62 -3.30 4.23
CA SER A 77 -4.05 -3.49 4.03
C SER A 77 -4.62 -4.66 4.84
N HIS A 78 -3.86 -5.75 4.98
CA HIS A 78 -4.27 -6.90 5.80
C HIS A 78 -4.26 -6.55 7.29
N TYR A 79 -3.22 -5.84 7.76
CA TYR A 79 -3.15 -5.38 9.15
C TYR A 79 -4.28 -4.39 9.48
N ALA A 80 -4.58 -3.46 8.57
CA ALA A 80 -5.69 -2.52 8.72
C ALA A 80 -7.05 -3.25 8.72
N ALA A 81 -7.24 -4.26 7.86
CA ALA A 81 -8.43 -5.10 7.86
C ALA A 81 -8.59 -5.90 9.16
N ALA A 82 -7.48 -6.23 9.84
CA ALA A 82 -7.49 -6.84 11.16
C ALA A 82 -7.70 -5.83 12.32
N GLY A 83 -7.91 -4.55 12.01
CA GLY A 83 -8.20 -3.49 12.98
C GLY A 83 -6.98 -2.75 13.54
N ALA A 84 -5.77 -3.01 13.02
CA ALA A 84 -4.58 -2.28 13.45
C ALA A 84 -4.49 -0.89 12.79
N PRO A 85 -4.10 0.17 13.54
CA PRO A 85 -3.65 1.43 12.94
C PRO A 85 -2.30 1.22 12.23
N VAL A 86 -2.26 1.42 10.91
CA VAL A 86 -1.11 1.11 10.05
C VAL A 86 -0.94 2.17 8.96
N LEU A 87 0.31 2.63 8.78
CA LEU A 87 0.73 3.49 7.68
C LEU A 87 1.87 2.82 6.91
N VAL A 88 1.99 3.14 5.62
CA VAL A 88 3.15 2.76 4.81
C VAL A 88 4.12 3.93 4.83
N LEU A 89 5.33 3.69 5.31
CA LEU A 89 6.39 4.70 5.39
C LEU A 89 7.72 4.02 5.07
N GLY A 90 8.45 4.56 4.09
CA GLY A 90 9.74 4.01 3.66
C GLY A 90 10.50 4.97 2.75
N PRO A 91 11.84 4.85 2.68
CA PRO A 91 12.65 5.61 1.74
C PRO A 91 12.62 5.01 0.34
N GLY A 92 12.99 5.80 -0.67
CA GLY A 92 13.08 5.37 -2.06
C GLY A 92 11.85 5.72 -2.89
N ASP A 93 11.90 5.31 -4.15
CA ASP A 93 10.82 5.51 -5.13
C ASP A 93 10.33 4.15 -5.63
N ILE A 94 9.00 3.99 -5.69
CA ILE A 94 8.38 2.77 -6.22
C ILE A 94 8.76 2.52 -7.68
N ALA A 95 9.07 3.57 -8.45
CA ALA A 95 9.55 3.45 -9.82
C ALA A 95 10.86 2.65 -9.94
N GLN A 96 11.64 2.55 -8.86
CA GLN A 96 12.88 1.79 -8.83
C GLN A 96 12.68 0.33 -8.40
N ALA A 97 11.57 0.02 -7.74
CA ALA A 97 11.26 -1.33 -7.27
C ALA A 97 11.11 -2.30 -8.46
N HIS A 98 11.64 -3.52 -8.32
CA HIS A 98 11.57 -4.59 -9.33
C HIS A 98 12.20 -4.22 -10.69
N THR A 99 13.13 -3.27 -10.68
CA THR A 99 13.95 -2.97 -11.86
C THR A 99 15.22 -3.81 -11.86
N LYS A 100 15.86 -3.99 -13.02
CA LYS A 100 17.06 -4.83 -13.16
C LYS A 100 18.19 -4.42 -12.21
N ASP A 101 18.41 -3.12 -12.09
CA ASP A 101 19.46 -2.51 -11.28
C ASP A 101 18.83 -1.68 -10.15
N GLU A 102 17.91 -2.29 -9.40
CA GLU A 102 17.22 -1.68 -8.26
C GLU A 102 18.23 -1.08 -7.26
N TRP A 103 17.98 0.15 -6.81
CA TRP A 103 18.85 0.89 -5.92
C TRP A 103 18.07 1.81 -4.97
N LEU A 104 18.74 2.24 -3.90
CA LEU A 104 18.24 3.22 -2.95
C LEU A 104 19.34 4.23 -2.65
N ASP A 105 19.01 5.53 -2.62
CA ASP A 105 19.96 6.55 -2.20
C ASP A 105 20.31 6.35 -0.71
N ARG A 106 21.60 6.22 -0.40
CA ARG A 106 22.07 6.12 0.99
C ARG A 106 21.64 7.30 1.85
N ARG A 107 21.44 8.48 1.25
CA ARG A 107 20.92 9.67 1.92
C ARG A 107 19.47 9.48 2.35
N GLU A 108 18.65 8.82 1.53
CA GLU A 108 17.26 8.50 1.90
C GLU A 108 17.20 7.44 2.99
N LEU A 109 18.06 6.42 2.93
CA LEU A 109 18.18 5.44 4.01
C LEU A 109 18.55 6.09 5.35
N ALA A 110 19.50 7.03 5.33
CA ALA A 110 19.89 7.78 6.52
C ALA A 110 18.75 8.65 7.06
N LYS A 111 18.01 9.34 6.18
CA LYS A 111 16.82 10.13 6.56
C LYS A 111 15.74 9.26 7.20
N ALA A 112 15.38 8.14 6.58
CA ALA A 112 14.39 7.22 7.11
C ALA A 112 14.79 6.66 8.48
N THR A 113 16.06 6.28 8.64
CA THR A 113 16.57 5.77 9.92
C THR A 113 16.48 6.83 11.03
N ALA A 114 16.86 8.08 10.72
CA ALA A 114 16.75 9.18 11.67
C ALA A 114 15.28 9.44 12.07
N LEU A 115 14.37 9.40 11.09
CA LEU A 115 12.94 9.56 11.31
C LEU A 115 12.35 8.43 12.16
N TYR A 116 12.66 7.17 11.87
CA TYR A 116 12.23 6.03 12.69
C TYR A 116 12.71 6.18 14.13
N GLY A 117 13.97 6.60 14.32
CA GLY A 117 14.48 6.90 15.65
C GLY A 117 13.70 8.01 16.35
N ALA A 118 13.31 9.08 15.64
CA ALA A 118 12.52 10.16 16.21
C ALA A 118 11.10 9.70 16.60
N LEU A 119 10.45 8.91 15.74
CA LEU A 119 9.14 8.32 15.99
C LEU A 119 9.13 7.44 17.24
N LEU A 120 10.16 6.61 17.43
CA LEU A 120 10.30 5.76 18.62
C LEU A 120 10.49 6.55 19.93
N ARG A 121 10.78 7.85 19.86
CA ARG A 121 10.96 8.75 21.01
C ARG A 121 9.77 9.68 21.22
N LEU A 122 8.75 9.62 20.38
CA LEU A 122 7.51 10.37 20.61
C LEU A 122 6.81 9.82 21.86
N PRO A 123 6.12 10.69 22.63
CA PRO A 123 5.45 10.32 23.88
C PRO A 123 4.19 9.48 23.65
#